data_AF-A0A1F7ADV0-F1
#
_entry.id   AF-A0A1F7ADV0-F1
#
_cell.length_a   1.000
_cell.length_b   1.000
_cell.length_c   1.000
_cell.angle_alpha   90.00
_cell.angle_beta   90.00
_cell.angle_gamma   90.00
#
_symmetry.space_group_name_H-M   'P 1'
#
loop_
_entity.id
_entity.type
_entity.pdbx_description
1 polymer ?
#
loop_
_entity_poly.entity_id
_entity_poly.type
_entity_poly.pdbx_seq_one_letter_code
_entity_poly.pdbx_strand_id
1 'polypeptide(L)'
;MPQNTAKLTRHTQLTNDVFELTFETENRLKFAAGQFITIKIEDKNQPCFRAYSICSAPQKNNNKFDICIKLIKDGRGSNWLNNLQIGEKINFIGPTGKFTFKETAKDVLFIATGTGIAPFKSMLEDSPSGSPKNKITLLWGLRNTESIFYKKFLNKIKEKHENFSFTITLSDQENNIKWQGETGRVTDFLLKTKIDSKNTETYLCGLKEMIEEVSAILQKKGLSKEAIHFEQYD
;
A
#
# COMPACT_ATOMS: atom_id res chain seq x y z
N MET A 1 3.24 -25.47 6.44
CA MET A 1 1.80 -25.49 6.76
C MET A 1 1.39 -24.09 7.22
N PRO A 2 0.17 -23.59 6.93
CA PRO A 2 -0.33 -22.35 7.52
C PRO A 2 -0.36 -22.49 9.05
N GLN A 3 0.01 -21.41 9.74
CA GLN A 3 0.23 -21.43 11.20
C GLN A 3 -0.89 -20.71 11.96
N ASN A 4 -1.68 -19.89 11.26
CA ASN A 4 -2.68 -19.03 11.89
C ASN A 4 -4.01 -19.08 11.14
N THR A 5 -5.08 -18.79 11.87
CA THR A 5 -6.44 -18.62 11.32
C THR A 5 -6.98 -17.25 11.68
N ALA A 6 -7.76 -16.64 10.77
CA ALA A 6 -8.49 -15.41 11.06
C ALA A 6 -9.89 -15.45 10.46
N LYS A 7 -10.86 -14.85 11.15
CA LYS A 7 -12.27 -14.78 10.75
C LYS A 7 -12.55 -13.45 10.06
N LEU A 8 -13.23 -13.47 8.92
CA LEU A 8 -13.66 -12.25 8.24
C LEU A 8 -14.74 -11.55 9.08
N THR A 9 -14.54 -10.27 9.39
CA THR A 9 -15.47 -9.47 10.22
C THR A 9 -16.02 -8.25 9.50
N ARG A 10 -15.36 -7.78 8.43
CA ARG A 10 -15.84 -6.68 7.60
C ARG A 10 -15.36 -6.84 6.17
N HIS A 11 -16.25 -6.53 5.22
CA HIS A 11 -15.96 -6.43 3.81
C HIS A 11 -16.44 -5.06 3.32
N THR A 12 -15.53 -4.23 2.84
CA THR A 12 -15.81 -2.86 2.40
C THR A 12 -15.40 -2.70 0.94
N GLN A 13 -16.35 -2.39 0.07
CA GLN A 13 -16.05 -1.98 -1.31
C GLN A 13 -15.45 -0.56 -1.30
N LEU A 14 -14.29 -0.36 -1.93
CA LEU A 14 -13.59 0.94 -2.00
C LEU A 14 -13.74 1.62 -3.37
N THR A 15 -13.63 0.86 -4.45
CA THR A 15 -13.88 1.27 -5.85
C THR A 15 -14.63 0.13 -6.56
N ASN A 16 -14.81 0.19 -7.88
CA ASN A 16 -15.40 -0.94 -8.63
C ASN A 16 -14.54 -2.21 -8.60
N ASP A 17 -13.21 -2.08 -8.45
CA ASP A 17 -12.23 -3.17 -8.53
C ASP A 17 -11.30 -3.24 -7.31
N VAL A 18 -11.55 -2.49 -6.24
CA VAL A 18 -10.76 -2.53 -5.01
C VAL A 18 -11.69 -2.66 -3.81
N PHE A 19 -11.33 -3.57 -2.90
CA PHE A 19 -12.05 -3.82 -1.66
C PHE A 19 -11.08 -4.02 -0.50
N GLU A 20 -11.58 -3.80 0.72
CA GLU A 20 -10.86 -3.99 1.97
C GLU A 20 -11.56 -5.07 2.80
N LEU A 21 -10.77 -6.00 3.34
CA LEU A 21 -11.24 -7.04 4.24
C LEU A 21 -10.61 -6.86 5.62
N THR A 22 -11.43 -6.90 6.67
CA THR A 22 -10.96 -6.91 8.07
C THR A 22 -11.09 -8.30 8.63
N PHE A 23 -9.96 -8.86 9.06
CA PHE A 23 -9.89 -10.16 9.69
C PHE A 23 -9.62 -10.03 11.18
N GLU A 24 -10.19 -10.95 11.96
CA GLU A 24 -10.01 -11.05 13.41
C GLU A 24 -9.33 -12.38 13.75
N THR A 25 -8.21 -12.33 14.47
CA THR A 25 -7.51 -13.49 15.02
C THR A 25 -7.94 -13.73 16.46
N GLU A 26 -7.78 -14.97 16.93
CA GLU A 26 -8.06 -15.31 18.34
C GLU A 26 -7.15 -14.52 19.30
N ASN A 27 -5.84 -14.51 19.00
CA ASN A 27 -4.83 -13.77 19.73
C ASN A 27 -4.32 -12.58 18.92
N ARG A 28 -3.79 -11.55 19.60
CA ARG A 28 -3.24 -10.36 18.92
C ARG A 28 -2.15 -10.73 17.92
N LEU A 29 -2.37 -10.40 16.65
CA LEU A 29 -1.34 -10.46 15.63
C LEU A 29 -0.31 -9.35 15.86
N LYS A 30 0.93 -9.71 16.20
CA LYS A 30 2.03 -8.74 16.36
C LYS A 30 2.77 -8.58 15.04
N PHE A 31 2.64 -7.42 14.40
CA PHE A 31 3.31 -7.08 13.15
C PHE A 31 3.87 -5.65 13.21
N ALA A 32 4.81 -5.33 12.32
CA ALA A 32 5.27 -3.98 12.06
C ALA A 32 4.58 -3.40 10.81
N ALA A 33 4.33 -2.09 10.78
CA ALA A 33 3.69 -1.45 9.63
C ALA A 33 4.50 -1.69 8.35
N GLY A 34 3.81 -2.13 7.29
CA GLY A 34 4.41 -2.53 6.02
C GLY A 34 4.65 -4.04 5.84
N GLN A 35 4.49 -4.85 6.90
CA GLN A 35 4.51 -6.31 6.76
C GLN A 35 3.26 -6.87 6.05
N PHE A 36 3.38 -8.10 5.57
CA PHE A 36 2.32 -8.82 4.86
C PHE A 36 2.01 -10.18 5.50
N ILE A 37 0.86 -10.73 5.13
CA ILE A 37 0.51 -12.14 5.39
C ILE A 37 0.41 -12.92 4.08
N THR A 38 0.64 -14.22 4.13
CA THR A 38 0.43 -15.11 3.00
C THR A 38 -0.79 -15.99 3.25
N ILE A 39 -1.86 -15.77 2.50
CA ILE A 39 -3.13 -16.48 2.63
C ILE A 39 -3.09 -17.74 1.76
N LYS A 40 -3.53 -18.86 2.32
CA LYS A 40 -3.84 -20.09 1.57
C LYS A 40 -5.23 -19.92 0.94
N ILE A 41 -5.26 -19.76 -0.38
CA ILE A 41 -6.47 -19.65 -1.18
C ILE A 41 -6.99 -21.06 -1.45
N GLU A 42 -8.22 -21.33 -1.00
CA GLU A 42 -8.88 -22.62 -1.18
C GLU A 42 -9.76 -22.58 -2.43
N ASP A 43 -9.10 -22.61 -3.59
CA ASP A 43 -9.75 -22.67 -4.89
C ASP A 43 -10.00 -24.14 -5.31
N LYS A 44 -11.13 -24.38 -5.98
CA LYS A 44 -11.68 -25.72 -6.31
C LYS A 44 -10.70 -26.61 -7.08
N ASN A 45 -9.79 -26.01 -7.85
CA ASN A 45 -8.90 -26.74 -8.75
C ASN A 45 -7.51 -27.03 -8.14
N GLN A 46 -7.00 -26.20 -7.22
CA GLN A 46 -5.73 -26.43 -6.50
C GLN A 46 -5.51 -25.34 -5.44
N PRO A 47 -5.06 -25.63 -4.20
CA PRO A 47 -4.71 -24.56 -3.27
C PRO A 47 -3.54 -23.73 -3.81
N CYS A 48 -3.60 -22.40 -3.66
CA CYS A 48 -2.48 -21.51 -3.97
C CYS A 48 -2.24 -20.52 -2.83
N PHE A 49 -1.04 -19.93 -2.80
CA PHE A 49 -0.66 -18.97 -1.76
C PHE A 49 -0.53 -17.58 -2.37
N ARG A 50 -1.08 -16.57 -1.68
CA ARG A 50 -1.00 -15.17 -2.12
C ARG A 50 -0.64 -14.27 -0.95
N ALA A 51 0.34 -13.40 -1.16
CA ALA A 51 0.75 -12.41 -0.20
C ALA A 51 -0.13 -11.16 -0.31
N TYR A 52 -0.50 -10.59 0.84
CA TYR A 52 -1.23 -9.33 0.93
C TYR A 52 -0.65 -8.50 2.08
N SER A 53 -0.18 -7.30 1.76
CA SER A 53 0.32 -6.37 2.78
C SER A 53 -0.81 -5.95 3.71
N ILE A 54 -0.50 -5.91 5.01
CA ILE A 54 -1.44 -5.44 6.02
C ILE A 54 -1.55 -3.92 5.86
N CYS A 55 -2.77 -3.41 5.65
CA CYS A 55 -3.01 -1.99 5.41
C CYS A 55 -3.50 -1.22 6.65
N SER A 56 -3.76 -1.90 7.77
CA SER A 56 -4.05 -1.29 9.08
C SER A 56 -2.79 -1.07 9.90
N ALA A 57 -2.79 -0.11 10.83
CA ALA A 57 -1.72 0.03 11.82
C ALA A 57 -1.68 -1.11 12.87
N PRO A 58 -0.48 -1.56 13.29
CA PRO A 58 -0.26 -2.54 14.38
C PRO A 58 -0.96 -2.26 15.71
N GLN A 59 -1.14 -1.00 16.08
CA GLN A 59 -1.66 -0.60 17.39
C GLN A 59 -3.18 -0.44 17.45
N LYS A 60 -3.86 -0.32 16.30
CA LYS A 60 -5.24 0.15 16.27
C LYS A 60 -6.31 -0.90 16.56
N ASN A 61 -6.00 -2.19 16.42
CA ASN A 61 -7.03 -3.11 15.96
C ASN A 61 -7.40 -4.30 16.86
N ASN A 62 -7.03 -4.39 18.15
CA ASN A 62 -7.58 -5.40 19.09
C ASN A 62 -7.77 -6.82 18.46
N ASN A 63 -6.67 -7.43 17.99
CA ASN A 63 -6.62 -8.71 17.28
C ASN A 63 -7.17 -8.70 15.84
N LYS A 64 -7.39 -7.52 15.26
CA LYS A 64 -7.80 -7.38 13.86
C LYS A 64 -6.67 -6.85 12.99
N PHE A 65 -6.77 -7.12 11.70
CA PHE A 65 -5.93 -6.52 10.67
C PHE A 65 -6.73 -6.36 9.39
N ASP A 66 -6.38 -5.35 8.61
CA ASP A 66 -7.01 -5.05 7.33
C ASP A 66 -6.08 -5.42 6.18
N ILE A 67 -6.62 -5.93 5.07
CA ILE A 67 -5.92 -6.06 3.79
C ILE A 67 -6.70 -5.36 2.69
N CYS A 68 -5.98 -4.72 1.77
CA CYS A 68 -6.55 -4.02 0.62
C CYS A 68 -6.21 -4.80 -0.65
N ILE A 69 -7.24 -5.16 -1.42
CA ILE A 69 -7.11 -6.12 -2.52
C ILE A 69 -7.69 -5.49 -3.79
N LYS A 70 -6.95 -5.63 -4.89
CA LYS A 70 -7.46 -5.37 -6.22
C LYS A 70 -8.09 -6.64 -6.79
N LEU A 71 -9.32 -6.52 -7.27
CA LEU A 71 -10.01 -7.57 -8.01
C LEU A 71 -9.40 -7.70 -9.41
N ILE A 72 -8.73 -8.82 -9.64
CA ILE A 72 -8.18 -9.17 -10.95
C ILE A 72 -9.16 -10.08 -11.68
N LYS A 73 -9.48 -9.74 -12.92
CA LYS A 73 -10.31 -10.60 -13.79
C LYS A 73 -9.68 -12.00 -13.88
N ASP A 74 -10.47 -13.02 -13.60
CA ASP A 74 -10.04 -14.44 -13.56
C ASP A 74 -8.92 -14.73 -12.53
N GLY A 75 -8.62 -13.77 -11.64
CA GLY A 75 -7.61 -13.89 -10.59
C GLY A 75 -8.06 -14.80 -9.46
N ARG A 76 -7.39 -15.94 -9.29
CA ARG A 76 -7.77 -16.97 -8.30
C ARG A 76 -7.89 -16.44 -6.87
N GLY A 77 -6.88 -15.69 -6.41
CA GLY A 77 -6.83 -15.17 -5.04
C GLY A 77 -7.83 -14.04 -4.80
N SER A 78 -7.86 -13.04 -5.69
CA SER A 78 -8.72 -11.87 -5.53
C SER A 78 -10.20 -12.22 -5.63
N ASN A 79 -10.60 -13.11 -6.56
CA ASN A 79 -11.99 -13.54 -6.68
C ASN A 79 -12.43 -14.40 -5.50
N TRP A 80 -11.56 -15.31 -5.01
CA TRP A 80 -11.86 -16.10 -3.82
C TRP A 80 -12.08 -15.21 -2.59
N LEU A 81 -11.17 -14.25 -2.35
CA LEU A 81 -11.30 -13.30 -1.23
C LEU A 81 -12.54 -12.40 -1.35
N ASN A 82 -12.87 -11.94 -2.56
CA ASN A 82 -14.04 -11.10 -2.80
C ASN A 82 -15.36 -11.84 -2.52
N ASN A 83 -15.37 -13.17 -2.68
CA ASN A 83 -16.55 -14.00 -2.45
C ASN A 83 -16.69 -14.48 -1.00
N LEU A 84 -15.70 -14.24 -0.13
CA LEU A 84 -15.78 -14.62 1.28
C LEU A 84 -16.95 -13.90 1.97
N GLN A 85 -17.70 -14.66 2.74
CA GLN A 85 -18.80 -14.18 3.58
C GLN A 85 -18.30 -13.84 4.97
N ILE A 86 -18.95 -12.86 5.60
CA ILE A 86 -18.67 -12.50 6.99
C ILE A 86 -18.84 -13.74 7.89
N GLY A 87 -17.85 -13.99 8.74
CA GLY A 87 -17.79 -15.17 9.60
C GLY A 87 -16.95 -16.33 9.05
N GLU A 88 -16.65 -16.35 7.75
CA GLU A 88 -15.74 -17.35 7.17
C GLU A 88 -14.29 -17.14 7.63
N LYS A 89 -13.52 -18.23 7.65
CA LYS A 89 -12.13 -18.22 8.13
C LYS A 89 -11.15 -18.39 6.99
N ILE A 90 -10.01 -17.73 7.13
CA ILE A 90 -8.84 -17.93 6.28
C ILE A 90 -7.72 -18.62 7.06
N ASN A 91 -6.90 -19.39 6.35
CA ASN A 91 -5.64 -19.94 6.83
C ASN A 91 -4.49 -19.10 6.26
N PHE A 92 -3.53 -18.69 7.11
CA PHE A 92 -2.41 -17.86 6.65
C PHE A 92 -1.07 -18.15 7.34
N ILE A 93 0.00 -17.66 6.73
CA ILE A 93 1.37 -17.62 7.23
C ILE A 93 1.74 -16.16 7.47
N GLY A 94 2.46 -15.89 8.55
CA GLY A 94 2.98 -14.56 8.88
C GLY A 94 2.46 -14.01 10.20
N PRO A 95 2.72 -12.72 10.48
CA PRO A 95 3.23 -11.71 9.54
C PRO A 95 4.68 -11.95 9.11
N THR A 96 5.02 -11.51 7.90
CA THR A 96 6.36 -11.58 7.30
C THR A 96 6.68 -10.28 6.55
N GLY A 97 7.95 -10.10 6.18
CA GLY A 97 8.38 -8.95 5.38
C GLY A 97 9.34 -8.04 6.14
N LYS A 98 10.22 -7.39 5.38
CA LYS A 98 11.24 -6.43 5.86
C LYS A 98 10.97 -5.01 5.37
N PHE A 99 9.91 -4.81 4.57
CA PHE A 99 9.49 -3.52 4.05
C PHE A 99 8.73 -2.75 5.14
N THR A 100 9.45 -2.42 6.21
CA THR A 100 8.91 -1.74 7.38
C THR A 100 9.43 -0.33 7.46
N PHE A 101 8.59 0.61 7.90
CA PHE A 101 9.04 1.97 8.16
C PHE A 101 10.01 1.98 9.35
N LYS A 102 11.17 2.59 9.16
CA LYS A 102 12.13 2.86 10.24
C LYS A 102 12.09 4.34 10.54
N GLU A 103 12.12 4.69 11.82
CA GLU A 103 12.30 6.09 12.20
C GLU A 103 13.59 6.63 11.61
N THR A 104 13.49 7.79 10.95
CA THR A 104 14.61 8.46 10.28
C THR A 104 14.50 9.96 10.49
N ALA A 105 15.65 10.64 10.50
CA ALA A 105 15.73 12.10 10.49
C ALA A 105 15.65 12.67 9.06
N LYS A 106 15.71 11.81 8.04
CA LYS A 106 15.64 12.18 6.62
C LYS A 106 14.19 12.40 6.18
N ASP A 107 14.02 13.19 5.14
CA ASP A 107 12.75 13.28 4.42
C ASP A 107 12.41 11.91 3.80
N VAL A 108 11.12 11.62 3.70
CA VAL A 108 10.61 10.35 3.24
C VAL A 108 9.72 10.57 2.03
N LEU A 109 9.99 9.84 0.96
CA LEU A 109 9.21 9.84 -0.26
C LEU A 109 8.63 8.45 -0.54
N PHE A 110 7.32 8.33 -0.33
CA PHE A 110 6.54 7.16 -0.69
C PHE A 110 6.07 7.26 -2.13
N ILE A 111 6.23 6.17 -2.90
CA ILE A 111 5.79 6.11 -4.29
C ILE A 111 5.00 4.81 -4.48
N ALA A 112 3.71 4.94 -4.77
CA ALA A 112 2.79 3.81 -4.96
C ALA A 112 2.12 3.84 -6.33
N THR A 113 1.69 2.66 -6.79
CA THR A 113 0.65 2.53 -7.81
C THR A 113 -0.47 1.60 -7.38
N GLY A 114 -1.73 1.96 -7.65
CA GLY A 114 -2.88 1.11 -7.32
C GLY A 114 -2.91 0.72 -5.83
N THR A 115 -3.11 -0.57 -5.54
CA THR A 115 -3.09 -1.13 -4.17
C THR A 115 -1.71 -1.16 -3.52
N GLY A 116 -0.65 -0.73 -4.21
CA GLY A 116 0.67 -0.42 -3.63
C GLY A 116 0.64 0.58 -2.48
N ILE A 117 -0.46 1.33 -2.32
CA ILE A 117 -0.67 2.20 -1.16
C ILE A 117 -0.91 1.43 0.15
N ALA A 118 -1.28 0.15 0.10
CA ALA A 118 -1.62 -0.65 1.28
C ALA A 118 -0.58 -0.59 2.42
N PRO A 119 0.71 -0.91 2.18
CA PRO A 119 1.73 -0.79 3.23
C PRO A 119 1.91 0.66 3.71
N PHE A 120 1.80 1.66 2.82
CA PHE A 120 1.92 3.06 3.21
C PHE A 120 0.76 3.54 4.05
N LYS A 121 -0.47 3.04 3.83
CA LYS A 121 -1.58 3.31 4.75
C LYS A 121 -1.25 2.80 6.16
N SER A 122 -0.72 1.58 6.27
CA SER A 122 -0.29 1.03 7.56
C SER A 122 0.78 1.90 8.22
N MET A 123 1.82 2.31 7.46
CA MET A 123 2.91 3.16 7.95
C MET A 123 2.42 4.53 8.40
N LEU A 124 1.56 5.19 7.60
CA LEU A 124 0.99 6.51 7.91
C LEU A 124 0.03 6.47 9.11
N GLU A 125 -0.68 5.35 9.32
CA GLU A 125 -1.54 5.17 10.49
C GLU A 125 -0.77 4.84 11.76
N ASP A 126 0.31 4.06 11.66
CA ASP A 126 1.11 3.60 12.80
C ASP A 126 2.02 4.69 13.33
N SER A 127 2.69 5.40 12.41
CA SER A 127 3.59 6.48 12.74
C SER A 127 3.35 7.64 11.78
N PRO A 128 2.49 8.60 12.14
CA PRO A 128 2.26 9.73 11.27
C PRO A 128 3.43 10.74 11.26
N SER A 129 4.51 10.44 11.98
CA SER A 129 5.67 11.28 12.13
C SER A 129 6.89 10.36 12.21
N GLY A 130 7.85 10.53 11.29
CA GLY A 130 9.23 10.37 11.73
C GLY A 130 9.52 11.37 12.85
N SER A 131 10.78 11.74 13.08
CA SER A 131 11.00 12.92 13.92
C SER A 131 10.10 14.08 13.43
N PRO A 132 9.43 14.89 14.28
CA PRO A 132 8.54 15.98 13.85
C PRO A 132 9.18 17.03 12.90
N LYS A 133 10.46 16.84 12.55
CA LYS A 133 11.25 17.63 11.63
C LYS A 133 11.30 17.09 10.20
N ASN A 134 10.97 15.82 9.92
CA ASN A 134 11.12 15.26 8.58
C ASN A 134 9.85 15.39 7.73
N LYS A 135 9.99 15.70 6.44
CA LYS A 135 8.86 15.78 5.51
C LYS A 135 8.52 14.38 5.01
N ILE A 136 7.22 14.05 4.97
CA ILE A 136 6.73 12.81 4.39
C ILE A 136 5.87 13.17 3.19
N THR A 137 6.24 12.67 2.01
CA THR A 137 5.51 12.91 0.76
C THR A 137 5.06 11.58 0.15
N LEU A 138 3.79 11.46 -0.22
CA LEU A 138 3.27 10.34 -0.99
C LEU A 138 2.98 10.75 -2.44
N LEU A 139 3.57 10.05 -3.40
CA LEU A 139 3.21 10.10 -4.81
C LEU A 139 2.43 8.83 -5.14
N TRP A 140 1.18 8.98 -5.58
CA TRP A 140 0.31 7.85 -5.85
C TRP A 140 -0.23 7.87 -7.28
N GLY A 141 0.25 6.94 -8.09
CA GLY A 141 -0.18 6.74 -9.47
C GLY A 141 -1.41 5.84 -9.55
N LEU A 142 -2.44 6.35 -10.22
CA LEU A 142 -3.67 5.61 -10.50
C LEU A 142 -4.05 5.76 -11.98
N ARG A 143 -5.00 4.95 -12.43
CA ARG A 143 -5.45 5.00 -13.82
C ARG A 143 -6.32 6.23 -14.06
N ASN A 144 -7.42 6.33 -13.32
CA ASN A 144 -8.44 7.35 -13.51
C ASN A 144 -9.11 7.74 -12.18
N THR A 145 -10.05 8.69 -12.23
CA THR A 145 -10.75 9.18 -11.04
C THR A 145 -11.53 8.10 -10.29
N GLU A 146 -12.05 7.09 -11.00
CA GLU A 146 -12.78 5.96 -10.40
C GLU A 146 -11.85 5.02 -9.61
N SER A 147 -10.55 5.05 -9.90
CA SER A 147 -9.54 4.28 -9.19
C SER A 147 -9.11 4.94 -7.88
N ILE A 148 -9.60 6.14 -7.54
CA ILE A 148 -9.19 6.86 -6.34
C ILE A 148 -9.95 6.34 -5.12
N PHE A 149 -9.27 5.55 -4.29
CA PHE A 149 -9.70 5.19 -2.93
C PHE A 149 -8.86 5.91 -1.87
N TYR A 150 -9.20 5.79 -0.58
CA TYR A 150 -8.47 6.39 0.55
C TYR A 150 -8.17 7.91 0.51
N LYS A 151 -8.65 8.69 -0.47
CA LYS A 151 -8.43 10.16 -0.50
C LYS A 151 -8.92 10.86 0.76
N LYS A 152 -10.08 10.45 1.31
CA LYS A 152 -10.58 10.96 2.59
C LYS A 152 -9.63 10.64 3.76
N PHE A 153 -9.02 9.46 3.75
CA PHE A 153 -8.04 9.07 4.75
C PHE A 153 -6.78 9.93 4.64
N LEU A 154 -6.23 10.10 3.44
CA LEU A 154 -5.03 10.92 3.20
C LEU A 154 -5.24 12.40 3.58
N ASN A 155 -6.43 12.95 3.29
CA ASN A 155 -6.79 14.30 3.74
C ASN A 155 -6.76 14.44 5.27
N LYS A 156 -7.29 13.45 6.00
CA LYS A 156 -7.24 13.45 7.47
C LYS A 156 -5.82 13.39 8.02
N ILE A 157 -4.93 12.61 7.38
CA ILE A 157 -3.51 12.58 7.77
C ILE A 157 -2.88 13.95 7.51
N LYS A 158 -3.14 14.56 6.34
CA LYS A 158 -2.64 15.90 5.99
C LYS A 158 -3.13 16.99 6.93
N GLU A 159 -4.40 16.96 7.34
CA GLU A 159 -4.97 17.91 8.31
C GLU A 159 -4.33 17.78 9.69
N LYS A 160 -3.92 16.57 10.07
CA LYS A 160 -3.33 16.30 11.38
C LYS A 160 -1.80 16.53 11.41
N HIS A 161 -1.13 16.48 10.26
CA HIS A 161 0.33 16.50 10.16
C HIS A 161 0.81 17.47 9.07
N GLU A 162 1.29 18.65 9.48
CA GLU A 162 1.77 19.71 8.56
C GLU A 162 2.96 19.28 7.71
N ASN A 163 3.75 18.32 8.19
CA ASN A 163 4.90 17.76 7.48
C ASN A 163 4.52 16.65 6.49
N PHE A 164 3.23 16.29 6.38
CA PHE A 164 2.74 15.32 5.40
C PHE A 164 2.10 16.00 4.19
N SER A 165 2.46 15.52 3.00
CA SER A 165 1.79 15.88 1.76
C SER A 165 1.59 14.66 0.87
N PHE A 166 0.61 14.74 -0.04
CA PHE A 166 0.43 13.70 -1.05
C PHE A 166 -0.01 14.30 -2.37
N THR A 167 0.36 13.62 -3.45
CA THR A 167 -0.01 13.94 -4.83
C THR A 167 -0.57 12.69 -5.49
N ILE A 168 -1.74 12.81 -6.10
CA ILE A 168 -2.33 11.75 -6.94
C ILE A 168 -2.06 12.14 -8.38
N THR A 169 -1.55 11.19 -9.18
CA THR A 169 -1.43 11.36 -10.62
C THR A 169 -2.26 10.30 -11.34
N LEU A 170 -2.94 10.71 -12.41
CA LEU A 170 -3.81 9.84 -13.19
C LEU A 170 -3.27 9.66 -14.62
N SER A 171 -3.04 8.41 -15.03
CA SER A 171 -2.40 8.10 -16.32
C SER A 171 -3.34 8.09 -17.53
N ASP A 172 -4.65 7.92 -17.32
CA ASP A 172 -5.65 7.78 -18.39
C ASP A 172 -6.29 9.13 -18.74
N GLN A 173 -5.63 9.92 -19.59
CA GLN A 173 -6.05 11.30 -19.86
C GLN A 173 -7.48 11.42 -20.42
N GLU A 174 -7.93 10.45 -21.21
CA GLU A 174 -9.26 10.46 -21.84
C GLU A 174 -10.39 10.32 -20.83
N ASN A 175 -10.20 9.50 -19.79
CA ASN A 175 -11.20 9.26 -18.74
C ASN A 175 -11.13 10.26 -17.57
N ASN A 176 -10.26 11.27 -17.65
CA ASN A 176 -9.97 12.20 -16.56
C ASN A 176 -10.36 13.66 -16.87
N ILE A 177 -11.32 13.90 -17.76
CA ILE A 177 -11.71 15.24 -18.26
C ILE A 177 -12.03 16.24 -17.13
N LYS A 178 -12.54 15.78 -15.99
CA LYS A 178 -12.87 16.64 -14.82
C LYS A 178 -11.78 16.69 -13.75
N TRP A 179 -10.65 16.02 -13.96
CA TRP A 179 -9.54 15.99 -13.01
C TRP A 179 -8.70 17.26 -13.13
N GLN A 180 -8.50 17.94 -12.00
CA GLN A 180 -7.71 19.18 -11.94
C GLN A 180 -6.33 18.97 -11.30
N GLY A 181 -5.98 17.74 -10.95
CA GLY A 181 -4.67 17.41 -10.36
C GLY A 181 -3.66 16.97 -11.42
N GLU A 182 -2.60 16.31 -10.96
CA GLU A 182 -1.52 15.85 -11.82
C GLU A 182 -1.98 14.75 -12.79
N THR A 183 -1.46 14.80 -14.01
CA THR A 183 -1.75 13.81 -15.07
C THR A 183 -0.47 13.14 -15.55
N GLY A 184 -0.62 11.92 -16.06
CA GLY A 184 0.48 11.07 -16.49
C GLY A 184 0.84 10.01 -15.44
N ARG A 185 1.90 9.26 -15.73
CA ARG A 185 2.44 8.23 -14.83
C ARG A 185 3.15 8.88 -13.65
N VAL A 186 3.33 8.11 -12.57
CA VAL A 186 4.08 8.57 -11.39
C VAL A 186 5.52 8.94 -11.73
N THR A 187 6.09 8.33 -12.76
CA THR A 187 7.41 8.62 -13.31
C THR A 187 7.49 10.00 -13.94
N ASP A 188 6.45 10.46 -14.65
CA ASP A 188 6.40 11.78 -15.28
C ASP A 188 6.45 12.90 -14.23
N PHE A 189 5.72 12.70 -13.13
CA PHE A 189 5.75 13.63 -11.99
C PHE A 189 7.08 13.55 -11.23
N LEU A 190 7.61 12.34 -11.02
CA LEU A 190 8.88 12.14 -10.33
C LEU A 190 10.04 12.84 -11.06
N LEU A 191 10.07 12.81 -12.38
CA LEU A 191 11.08 13.52 -13.18
C LEU A 191 11.13 15.02 -12.86
N LYS A 192 9.98 15.64 -12.63
CA LYS A 192 9.84 17.07 -12.28
C LYS A 192 10.06 17.35 -10.79
N THR A 193 9.96 16.32 -9.96
CA THR A 193 10.11 16.45 -8.50
C THR A 193 11.57 16.73 -8.12
N LYS A 194 11.79 17.78 -7.32
CA LYS A 194 13.09 18.09 -6.71
C LYS A 194 13.28 17.20 -5.48
N ILE A 195 14.42 16.53 -5.40
CA ILE A 195 14.76 15.63 -4.29
C ILE A 195 16.15 16.00 -3.78
N ASP A 196 16.28 16.21 -2.48
CA ASP A 196 17.59 16.24 -1.83
C ASP A 196 18.05 14.80 -1.64
N SER A 197 18.83 14.29 -2.58
CA SER A 197 19.27 12.88 -2.60
C SER A 197 20.14 12.48 -1.41
N LYS A 198 20.70 13.44 -0.66
CA LYS A 198 21.48 13.17 0.56
C LYS A 198 20.59 13.07 1.80
N ASN A 199 19.43 13.72 1.78
CA ASN A 199 18.49 13.80 2.90
C ASN A 199 17.16 13.08 2.65
N THR A 200 17.06 12.20 1.65
CA THR A 200 15.80 11.51 1.33
C THR A 200 15.95 9.99 1.39
N GLU A 201 15.00 9.33 2.05
CA GLU A 201 14.73 7.90 1.92
C GLU A 201 13.46 7.68 1.09
N THR A 202 13.46 6.65 0.25
CA THR A 202 12.34 6.34 -0.64
C THR A 202 11.81 4.95 -0.38
N TYR A 203 10.48 4.82 -0.42
CA TYR A 203 9.79 3.54 -0.32
C TYR A 203 8.86 3.39 -1.52
N LEU A 204 9.03 2.32 -2.28
CA LEU A 204 8.29 2.05 -3.51
C LEU A 204 7.40 0.83 -3.33
N CYS A 205 6.15 0.90 -3.77
CA CYS A 205 5.28 -0.27 -3.77
C CYS A 205 4.33 -0.29 -4.95
N GLY A 206 4.36 -1.37 -5.73
CA GLY A 206 3.53 -1.54 -6.93
C GLY A 206 4.06 -2.60 -7.88
N LEU A 207 3.71 -2.45 -9.16
CA LEU A 207 4.14 -3.37 -10.21
C LEU A 207 5.65 -3.29 -10.44
N LYS A 208 6.23 -4.42 -10.87
CA LYS A 208 7.66 -4.55 -11.16
C LYS A 208 8.18 -3.44 -12.07
N GLU A 209 7.49 -3.18 -13.19
CA GLU A 209 7.91 -2.18 -14.18
C GLU A 209 7.96 -0.78 -13.56
N MET A 210 7.01 -0.45 -12.67
CA MET A 210 7.01 0.82 -11.96
C MET A 210 8.21 0.94 -11.02
N ILE A 211 8.50 -0.12 -10.25
CA ILE A 211 9.62 -0.14 -9.31
C ILE A 211 10.95 0.02 -10.05
N GLU A 212 11.14 -0.68 -11.16
CA GLU A 212 12.35 -0.59 -11.97
C GLU A 212 12.54 0.81 -12.58
N GLU A 213 11.50 1.37 -13.20
CA GLU A 213 11.54 2.71 -13.79
C GLU A 213 11.80 3.80 -12.74
N VAL A 214 11.08 3.77 -11.61
CA VAL A 214 11.22 4.74 -10.53
C VAL A 214 12.59 4.64 -9.89
N SER A 215 13.08 3.43 -9.62
CA SER A 215 14.43 3.23 -9.05
C SER A 215 15.51 3.81 -9.97
N ALA A 216 15.39 3.61 -11.28
CA ALA A 216 16.32 4.17 -12.25
C ALA A 216 16.29 5.72 -12.26
N ILE A 217 15.11 6.32 -12.16
CA ILE A 217 14.96 7.79 -12.06
C ILE A 217 15.59 8.32 -10.77
N LEU A 218 15.34 7.67 -9.63
CA LEU A 218 15.88 8.08 -8.33
C LEU A 218 17.41 7.98 -8.30
N GLN A 219 18.00 6.92 -8.86
CA GLN A 219 19.45 6.80 -8.98
C GLN A 219 20.05 7.88 -9.89
N LYS A 220 19.40 8.21 -11.01
CA LYS A 220 19.81 9.34 -11.87
C LYS A 220 19.73 10.69 -11.16
N LYS A 221 18.82 10.82 -10.19
CA LYS A 221 18.72 11.98 -9.29
C LYS A 221 19.72 11.94 -8.11
N GLY A 222 20.56 10.92 -8.03
CA GLY A 222 21.68 10.81 -7.09
C GLY A 222 21.37 10.05 -5.79
N LEU A 223 20.21 9.39 -5.66
CA LEU A 223 19.94 8.55 -4.50
C LEU A 223 20.80 7.29 -4.57
N SER A 224 21.34 6.87 -3.42
CA SER A 224 22.02 5.59 -3.29
C SER A 224 21.02 4.43 -3.31
N LYS A 225 21.47 3.21 -3.61
CA LYS A 225 20.59 2.03 -3.64
C LYS A 225 20.02 1.72 -2.25
N GLU A 226 20.78 2.02 -1.20
CA GLU A 226 20.40 1.78 0.18
C GLU A 226 19.27 2.72 0.65
N ALA A 227 19.11 3.87 0.00
CA ALA A 227 18.01 4.81 0.24
C ALA A 227 16.74 4.48 -0.58
N ILE A 228 16.75 3.40 -1.37
CA ILE A 228 15.62 2.95 -2.19
C ILE A 228 15.13 1.61 -1.64
N HIS A 229 14.06 1.66 -0.85
CA HIS A 229 13.37 0.50 -0.34
C HIS A 229 12.18 0.18 -1.24
N PHE A 230 11.90 -1.09 -1.49
CA PHE A 230 10.73 -1.44 -2.29
C PHE A 230 10.11 -2.79 -1.90
N GLU A 231 8.82 -2.91 -2.18
CA GLU A 231 8.07 -4.16 -2.17
C GLU A 231 7.34 -4.29 -3.51
N GLN A 232 7.54 -5.41 -4.20
CA GLN A 232 6.94 -5.70 -5.51
C GLN A 232 5.72 -6.58 -5.36
N TYR A 233 4.67 -6.28 -6.13
CA TYR A 233 3.56 -7.21 -6.37
C TYR A 233 3.61 -7.75 -7.80
N ASP A 234 3.12 -8.98 -7.94
CA ASP A 234 2.98 -9.70 -9.21
C ASP A 234 1.52 -9.74 -9.67
#